data_AF-A0A7W6A645-F1
#
_entry.id   AF-A0A7W6A645-F1
#
_cell.length_a   1.000
_cell.length_b   1.000
_cell.length_c   1.000
_cell.angle_alpha   90.00
_cell.angle_beta   90.00
_cell.angle_gamma   90.00
#
_symmetry.space_group_name_H-M   'P 1'
#
loop_
_entity.id
_entity.type
_entity.pdbx_description
1 polymer ?
#
loop_
_entity_poly.entity_id
_entity_poly.type
_entity_poly.pdbx_seq_one_letter_code
_entity_poly.pdbx_strand_id
1 'polypeptide(L)'
;MKATIDQLRTQQNDIAGAMAELHVLFDKSYAEAAPHLGAVRTRVARAIAKHLNTEDEALLTPLRERRLMGELPGCETIVAETRDLRLAYSTHIRVWTAGAVAERWDDYIDATRQLNARMAVLCQQKMRSFYPAVLRRLFRDSGG
;
A
#
# COMPACT_ATOMS: atom_id res chain seq x y z
N MET A 1 16.91 -1.02 13.28
CA MET A 1 15.54 -0.62 13.71
C MET A 1 15.10 0.74 13.17
N LYS A 2 15.72 1.86 13.57
CA LYS A 2 15.29 3.23 13.16
C LYS A 2 15.29 3.43 11.63
N ALA A 3 16.38 3.03 10.96
CA ALA A 3 16.52 3.16 9.51
C ALA A 3 15.39 2.47 8.72
N THR A 4 15.00 1.24 9.11
CA THR A 4 13.91 0.50 8.45
C THR A 4 12.55 1.20 8.61
N ILE A 5 12.23 1.70 9.81
CA ILE A 5 10.99 2.46 10.05
C ILE A 5 10.98 3.75 9.23
N ASP A 6 12.09 4.49 9.22
CA ASP A 6 12.18 5.74 8.49
C ASP A 6 12.07 5.50 6.97
N GLN A 7 12.65 4.42 6.45
CA GLN A 7 12.48 4.00 5.05
C GLN A 7 11.01 3.67 4.73
N LEU A 8 10.35 2.86 5.55
CA LEU A 8 8.93 2.51 5.35
C LEU A 8 8.03 3.75 5.44
N ARG A 9 8.35 4.70 6.33
CA ARG A 9 7.62 5.97 6.44
C ARG A 9 7.78 6.83 5.20
N THR A 10 9.00 6.96 4.68
CA THR A 10 9.25 7.67 3.43
C THR A 10 8.45 7.06 2.27
N GLN A 11 8.44 5.73 2.16
CA GLN A 11 7.65 5.05 1.12
C GLN A 11 6.14 5.24 1.29
N GLN A 12 5.62 5.28 2.53
CA GLN A 12 4.21 5.62 2.76
C GLN A 12 3.89 7.06 2.36
N ASN A 13 4.80 8.00 2.59
CA ASN A 13 4.67 9.38 2.09
C ASN A 13 4.70 9.43 0.56
N ASP A 14 5.55 8.63 -0.09
CA ASP A 14 5.60 8.52 -1.56
C ASP A 14 4.26 8.01 -2.12
N ILE A 15 3.66 7.01 -1.46
CA ILE A 15 2.33 6.49 -1.82
C ILE A 15 1.28 7.59 -1.66
N ALA A 16 1.26 8.29 -0.51
CA ALA A 16 0.32 9.36 -0.25
C ALA A 16 0.43 10.50 -1.27
N GLY A 17 1.66 10.89 -1.63
CA GLY A 17 1.91 11.89 -2.67
C GLY A 17 1.39 11.46 -4.05
N ALA A 18 1.65 10.21 -4.45
CA ALA A 18 1.15 9.70 -5.72
C ALA A 18 -0.39 9.59 -5.75
N MET A 19 -1.02 9.24 -4.62
CA MET A 19 -2.48 9.22 -4.49
C MET A 19 -3.08 10.64 -4.52
N ALA A 20 -2.40 11.62 -3.93
CA ALA A 20 -2.82 13.02 -4.00
C ALA A 20 -2.77 13.55 -5.44
N GLU A 21 -1.70 13.24 -6.19
CA GLU A 21 -1.63 13.54 -7.63
C GLU A 21 -2.80 12.93 -8.41
N LEU A 22 -3.21 11.71 -8.06
CA LEU A 22 -4.35 11.04 -8.67
C LEU A 22 -5.68 11.73 -8.31
N HIS A 23 -5.86 12.13 -7.05
CA HIS A 23 -7.07 12.81 -6.61
C HIS A 23 -7.24 14.18 -7.28
N VAL A 24 -6.17 14.91 -7.56
CA VAL A 24 -6.23 16.16 -8.33
C VAL A 24 -6.82 15.93 -9.74
N LEU A 25 -6.58 14.77 -10.34
CA LEU A 25 -7.19 14.43 -11.63
C LEU A 25 -8.69 14.13 -11.51
N PHE A 26 -9.16 13.67 -10.34
CA PHE A 26 -10.57 13.35 -10.11
C PHE A 26 -11.46 14.59 -10.00
N ASP A 27 -10.87 15.76 -9.76
CA ASP A 27 -11.58 17.04 -9.75
C ASP A 27 -11.75 17.63 -11.17
N LYS A 28 -11.32 16.90 -12.20
CA LYS A 28 -11.38 17.30 -13.62
C LYS A 28 -12.33 16.41 -14.41
N SER A 29 -12.72 16.89 -15.59
CA SER A 29 -13.39 16.03 -16.56
C SER A 29 -12.46 14.93 -17.07
N TYR A 30 -13.02 13.81 -17.53
CA TYR A 30 -12.22 12.73 -18.13
C TYR A 30 -11.32 13.24 -19.27
N ALA A 31 -11.82 14.14 -20.13
CA ALA A 31 -11.06 14.67 -21.26
C ALA A 31 -9.78 15.40 -20.83
N GLU A 32 -9.82 16.11 -19.70
CA GLU A 32 -8.67 16.82 -19.13
C GLU A 32 -7.74 15.90 -18.33
N ALA A 33 -8.30 14.87 -17.67
CA ALA A 33 -7.55 13.92 -16.86
C ALA A 33 -6.83 12.84 -17.69
N ALA A 34 -7.45 12.39 -18.78
CA ALA A 34 -7.01 11.24 -19.57
C ALA A 34 -5.54 11.29 -20.02
N PRO A 35 -4.99 12.43 -20.50
CA PRO A 35 -3.59 12.50 -20.92
C PRO A 35 -2.58 12.19 -19.81
N HIS A 36 -2.95 12.43 -18.55
CA HIS A 36 -2.07 12.26 -17.39
C HIS A 36 -2.38 11.00 -16.57
N LEU A 37 -3.59 10.46 -16.71
CA LEU A 37 -4.09 9.39 -15.86
C LEU A 37 -3.22 8.14 -15.86
N GLY A 38 -2.77 7.68 -17.04
CA GLY A 38 -1.93 6.49 -17.16
C GLY A 38 -0.59 6.63 -16.42
N ALA A 39 0.04 7.81 -16.50
CA ALA A 39 1.30 8.09 -15.83
C ALA A 39 1.13 8.09 -14.31
N VAL A 40 0.10 8.77 -13.80
CA VAL A 40 -0.18 8.85 -12.37
C VAL A 40 -0.56 7.48 -11.80
N ARG A 41 -1.41 6.69 -12.50
CA ARG A 41 -1.73 5.30 -12.10
C ARG A 41 -0.47 4.44 -12.00
N THR A 42 0.44 4.57 -12.97
CA THR A 42 1.71 3.84 -12.96
C THR A 42 2.58 4.25 -11.77
N ARG A 43 2.63 5.55 -11.44
CA ARG A 43 3.36 6.05 -10.28
C ARG A 43 2.83 5.47 -8.97
N VAL A 44 1.52 5.47 -8.78
CA VAL A 44 0.86 4.85 -7.61
C VAL A 44 1.23 3.37 -7.50
N ALA A 45 1.09 2.62 -8.60
CA ALA A 45 1.40 1.18 -8.63
C ALA A 45 2.88 0.91 -8.27
N ARG A 46 3.82 1.71 -8.81
CA ARG A 46 5.25 1.59 -8.49
C ARG A 46 5.56 1.90 -7.02
N ALA A 47 4.96 2.95 -6.47
CA ALA A 47 5.15 3.31 -5.06
C ALA A 47 4.66 2.21 -4.12
N ILE A 48 3.48 1.65 -4.39
CA ILE A 48 2.91 0.52 -3.63
C ILE A 48 3.80 -0.72 -3.77
N ALA A 49 4.21 -1.10 -4.99
CA ALA A 49 5.04 -2.27 -5.21
C ALA A 49 6.39 -2.17 -4.47
N LYS A 50 7.05 -1.00 -4.53
CA LYS A 50 8.29 -0.73 -3.79
C LYS A 50 8.09 -0.90 -2.28
N HIS A 51 7.00 -0.35 -1.74
CA HIS A 51 6.68 -0.46 -0.32
C HIS A 51 6.44 -1.91 0.11
N LEU A 52 5.63 -2.65 -0.63
CA LEU A 52 5.32 -4.05 -0.33
C LEU A 52 6.56 -4.95 -0.40
N ASN A 53 7.43 -4.75 -1.40
CA ASN A 53 8.69 -5.51 -1.49
C ASN A 53 9.59 -5.22 -0.28
N THR A 54 9.71 -3.95 0.11
CA THR A 54 10.50 -3.57 1.29
C THR A 54 9.92 -4.16 2.57
N GLU A 55 8.59 -4.15 2.73
CA GLU A 55 7.92 -4.76 3.87
C GLU A 55 8.14 -6.27 3.92
N ASP A 56 8.02 -6.95 2.78
CA ASP A 56 8.21 -8.40 2.72
C ASP A 56 9.65 -8.80 3.02
N GLU A 57 10.64 -8.14 2.42
CA GLU A 57 12.06 -8.42 2.62
C GLU A 57 12.54 -8.06 4.03
N ALA A 58 12.18 -6.87 4.53
CA ALA A 58 12.73 -6.36 5.78
C ALA A 58 12.00 -6.87 7.03
N LEU A 59 10.72 -7.25 6.91
CA LEU A 59 9.86 -7.59 8.04
C LEU A 59 9.27 -8.99 7.94
N LEU A 60 8.49 -9.28 6.88
CA LEU A 60 7.68 -10.51 6.84
C LEU A 60 8.53 -11.76 6.63
N THR A 61 9.50 -11.73 5.72
CA THR A 61 10.42 -12.85 5.47
C THR A 61 11.21 -13.22 6.73
N PRO A 62 11.87 -12.27 7.43
CA PRO A 62 12.52 -12.57 8.71
C PRO A 62 11.58 -13.16 9.78
N LEU A 63 10.32 -12.71 9.85
CA LEU A 63 9.35 -13.28 10.78
C LEU A 63 8.99 -14.73 10.43
N ARG A 64 8.82 -15.05 9.14
CA ARG A 64 8.53 -16.41 8.67
C ARG A 64 9.70 -17.34 8.95
N GLU A 65 10.91 -16.94 8.58
CA GLU A 65 12.13 -17.73 8.76
C GLU A 65 12.37 -18.08 10.23
N ARG A 66 12.08 -17.14 11.13
CA ARG A 66 12.22 -17.33 12.58
C ARG A 66 10.98 -17.89 13.27
N ARG A 67 9.90 -18.17 12.51
CA ARG A 67 8.60 -18.66 13.02
C ARG A 67 7.96 -17.77 14.09
N LEU A 68 8.18 -16.45 13.99
CA LEU A 68 7.76 -15.47 15.00
C LEU A 68 6.37 -14.87 14.74
N MET A 69 5.73 -15.21 13.63
CA MET A 69 4.42 -14.62 13.25
C MET A 69 3.32 -14.91 14.27
N GLY A 70 3.27 -16.14 14.81
CA GLY A 70 2.26 -16.55 15.80
C GLY A 70 2.45 -15.90 17.18
N GLU A 71 3.61 -15.28 17.42
CA GLU A 71 3.91 -14.59 18.69
C GLU A 71 3.52 -13.11 18.67
N LEU A 72 3.14 -12.59 17.51
CA LEU A 72 2.77 -11.19 17.33
C LEU A 72 1.23 -11.06 17.29
N PRO A 73 0.60 -10.48 18.32
CA PRO A 73 -0.84 -10.27 18.33
C PRO A 73 -1.31 -9.51 17.10
N GLY A 74 -2.31 -10.06 16.39
CA GLY A 74 -2.89 -9.46 15.19
C GLY A 74 -2.01 -9.50 13.94
N CYS A 75 -0.85 -10.17 13.96
CA CYS A 75 0.02 -10.29 12.79
C CYS A 75 -0.68 -10.99 11.62
N GLU A 76 -1.39 -12.09 11.88
CA GLU A 76 -2.14 -12.82 10.85
C GLU A 76 -3.22 -11.94 10.20
N THR A 77 -3.95 -11.16 11.00
CA THR A 77 -4.95 -10.22 10.51
C THR A 77 -4.33 -9.16 9.59
N ILE A 78 -3.24 -8.52 10.01
CA ILE A 78 -2.54 -7.52 9.18
C ILE A 78 -2.03 -8.12 7.86
N VAL A 79 -1.48 -9.33 7.91
CA VAL A 79 -0.97 -10.02 6.71
C VAL A 79 -2.12 -10.40 5.77
N ALA A 80 -3.23 -10.89 6.31
CA ALA A 80 -4.43 -11.19 5.54
C ALA A 80 -5.02 -9.92 4.89
N GLU A 81 -5.20 -8.84 5.64
CA GLU A 81 -5.68 -7.55 5.12
C GLU A 81 -4.77 -6.99 4.02
N THR A 82 -3.46 -7.14 4.17
CA THR A 82 -2.47 -6.75 3.15
C THR A 82 -2.65 -7.55 1.86
N ARG A 83 -2.81 -8.87 1.98
CA ARG A 83 -3.04 -9.76 0.85
C ARG A 83 -4.35 -9.40 0.14
N ASP A 84 -5.42 -9.22 0.90
CA ASP A 84 -6.74 -8.93 0.37
C ASP A 84 -6.77 -7.56 -0.33
N LEU A 85 -6.06 -6.57 0.21
CA LEU A 85 -5.90 -5.28 -0.45
C LEU A 85 -5.10 -5.39 -1.76
N ARG A 86 -4.05 -6.22 -1.81
CA ARG A 86 -3.29 -6.49 -3.04
C ARG A 86 -4.18 -7.13 -4.11
N LEU A 87 -5.02 -8.09 -3.72
CA LEU A 87 -5.99 -8.72 -4.63
C LEU A 87 -7.04 -7.72 -5.12
N ALA A 88 -7.50 -6.81 -4.26
CA ALA A 88 -8.41 -5.73 -4.64
C ALA A 88 -7.78 -4.79 -5.66
N TYR A 89 -6.51 -4.37 -5.50
CA TYR A 89 -5.78 -3.57 -6.50
C TYR A 89 -5.59 -4.31 -7.82
N SER A 90 -5.24 -5.61 -7.78
CA SER A 90 -5.12 -6.43 -9.00
C SER A 90 -6.45 -6.50 -9.75
N THR A 91 -7.55 -6.74 -9.03
CA THR A 91 -8.90 -6.76 -9.60
C THR A 91 -9.28 -5.39 -10.16
N HIS A 92 -8.99 -4.31 -9.44
CA HIS A 92 -9.25 -2.94 -9.86
C HIS A 92 -8.55 -2.62 -11.19
N ILE A 93 -7.26 -2.97 -11.35
CA ILE A 93 -6.52 -2.76 -12.61
C ILE A 93 -7.16 -3.56 -13.76
N ARG A 94 -7.58 -4.80 -13.51
CA ARG A 94 -8.20 -5.66 -14.52
C ARG A 94 -9.57 -5.13 -14.98
N VAL A 95 -10.38 -4.63 -14.04
CA VAL A 95 -11.73 -4.11 -14.32
C VAL A 95 -11.66 -2.74 -15.02
N TRP A 96 -10.78 -1.86 -14.55
CA TRP A 96 -10.69 -0.47 -15.01
C TRP A 96 -9.67 -0.30 -16.14
N THR A 97 -10.02 -0.85 -17.30
CA THR A 97 -9.34 -0.61 -18.58
C THR A 97 -9.54 0.84 -19.05
N ALA A 98 -8.74 1.30 -20.01
CA ALA A 98 -8.88 2.66 -20.56
C ALA A 98 -10.31 2.94 -21.07
N GLY A 99 -10.92 1.97 -21.77
CA GLY A 99 -12.31 2.09 -22.25
C GLY A 99 -13.31 2.15 -21.10
N ALA A 100 -13.20 1.26 -20.11
CA ALA A 100 -14.10 1.25 -18.96
C ALA A 100 -14.03 2.55 -18.14
N VAL A 101 -12.83 3.13 -18.01
CA VAL A 101 -12.62 4.41 -17.33
C VAL A 101 -13.23 5.57 -18.13
N ALA A 102 -13.08 5.58 -19.45
CA ALA A 102 -13.67 6.61 -20.31
C ALA A 102 -15.20 6.60 -20.26
N GLU A 103 -15.80 5.41 -20.24
CA GLU A 103 -17.25 5.22 -20.21
C GLU A 103 -17.85 5.54 -18.83
N ARG A 104 -17.14 5.21 -17.75
CA ARG A 104 -17.65 5.27 -16.38
C ARG A 104 -16.67 5.97 -15.46
N TRP A 105 -16.42 7.25 -15.76
CA TRP A 105 -15.42 8.07 -15.07
C TRP A 105 -15.72 8.22 -13.57
N ASP A 106 -16.96 8.57 -13.22
CA ASP A 106 -17.37 8.80 -11.82
C ASP A 106 -17.29 7.51 -11.00
N ASP A 107 -17.77 6.38 -11.54
CA ASP A 107 -17.65 5.07 -10.90
C ASP A 107 -16.18 4.68 -10.66
N TYR A 108 -15.29 4.99 -11.62
CA TYR A 108 -13.86 4.75 -11.47
C TYR A 108 -13.28 5.62 -10.35
N ILE A 109 -13.65 6.90 -10.27
CA ILE A 109 -13.23 7.80 -9.19
C ILE A 109 -13.62 7.21 -7.83
N ASP A 110 -14.87 6.82 -7.67
CA ASP A 110 -15.39 6.30 -6.40
C ASP A 110 -14.71 4.99 -6.01
N ALA A 111 -14.60 4.04 -6.95
CA ALA A 111 -13.90 2.78 -6.71
C ALA A 111 -12.43 3.01 -6.33
N THR A 112 -11.77 3.97 -6.96
CA THR A 112 -10.36 4.29 -6.67
C THR A 112 -10.20 4.97 -5.33
N ARG A 113 -11.08 5.93 -4.98
CA ARG A 113 -11.07 6.61 -3.68
C ARG A 113 -11.26 5.63 -2.52
N GLN A 114 -12.23 4.71 -2.65
CA GLN A 114 -12.46 3.67 -1.64
C GLN A 114 -11.23 2.78 -1.44
N LEU A 115 -10.58 2.37 -2.54
CA LEU A 115 -9.40 1.52 -2.49
C LEU A 115 -8.19 2.24 -1.87
N ASN A 116 -7.98 3.52 -2.23
CA ASN A 116 -6.92 4.35 -1.67
C ASN A 116 -7.14 4.62 -0.16
N ALA A 117 -8.39 4.85 0.26
CA ALA A 117 -8.72 5.03 1.68
C ALA A 117 -8.37 3.79 2.50
N ARG A 118 -8.69 2.59 2.00
CA ARG A 118 -8.30 1.32 2.65
C ARG A 118 -6.79 1.15 2.77
N MET A 119 -6.03 1.52 1.72
CA MET A 119 -4.57 1.52 1.78
C MET A 119 -4.04 2.48 2.84
N ALA A 120 -4.56 3.71 2.90
CA ALA A 120 -4.13 4.71 3.89
C ALA A 120 -4.35 4.21 5.33
N VAL A 121 -5.52 3.63 5.62
CA VAL A 121 -5.83 3.06 6.95
C VAL A 121 -4.85 1.94 7.30
N LEU A 122 -4.63 0.99 6.39
CA LEU A 122 -3.73 -0.13 6.63
C LEU A 122 -2.28 0.34 6.84
N CYS A 123 -1.79 1.28 6.03
CA CYS A 123 -0.45 1.86 6.21
C CYS A 123 -0.28 2.54 7.58
N GLN A 124 -1.29 3.30 8.02
CA GLN A 124 -1.27 3.96 9.34
C GLN A 124 -1.26 2.94 10.48
N GLN A 125 -2.13 1.91 10.41
CA GLN A 125 -2.18 0.84 11.41
C GLN A 125 -0.84 0.10 11.49
N LYS A 126 -0.24 -0.20 10.34
CA LYS A 126 1.07 -0.84 10.27
C LYS A 126 2.17 0.01 10.90
N MET A 127 2.21 1.30 10.57
CA MET A 127 3.22 2.23 11.09
C MET A 127 3.09 2.45 12.60
N ARG A 128 1.86 2.59 13.10
CA ARG A 128 1.58 2.89 14.51
C ARG A 128 1.85 1.70 15.42
N SER A 129 1.51 0.49 14.97
CA SER A 129 1.42 -0.67 15.88
C SER A 129 2.21 -1.88 15.38
N PHE A 130 2.08 -2.24 14.11
CA PHE A 130 2.68 -3.47 13.58
C PHE A 130 4.21 -3.38 13.47
N TYR A 131 4.74 -2.42 12.71
CA TYR A 131 6.18 -2.32 12.47
C TYR A 131 7.00 -2.18 13.76
N PRO A 132 6.60 -1.35 14.76
CA PRO A 132 7.32 -1.30 16.04
C PRO A 132 7.30 -2.64 16.79
N ALA A 133 6.19 -3.39 16.75
CA ALA A 133 6.11 -4.71 17.39
C ALA A 133 7.01 -5.74 16.70
N VAL A 134 6.96 -5.80 15.36
CA VAL A 134 7.80 -6.68 14.55
C VAL A 134 9.28 -6.42 14.80
N LEU A 135 9.70 -5.17 14.71
CA LEU A 135 11.11 -4.82 14.86
C LEU A 135 11.61 -5.10 16.28
N ARG A 136 10.80 -4.79 17.31
CA ARG A 136 11.14 -5.20 18.68
C ARG A 136 11.35 -6.69 18.79
N ARG A 137 10.52 -7.52 18.13
CA ARG A 137 10.67 -8.98 18.17
C ARG A 137 11.91 -9.45 17.40
N LEU A 138 12.15 -8.95 16.19
CA LEU A 138 13.29 -9.34 15.35
C LEU A 138 14.65 -8.95 15.96
N PHE A 139 14.72 -7.85 16.72
CA PHE A 139 15.98 -7.37 17.33
C PHE A 139 16.13 -7.75 18.81
N ARG A 140 15.15 -8.45 19.41
CA ARG A 140 15.26 -8.95 20.78
C ARG A 140 16.29 -10.08 20.92
N ASP A 141 16.56 -10.80 19.83
CA ASP A 141 17.45 -11.98 19.82
C ASP A 141 18.91 -11.64 19.41
N SER A 142 19.26 -10.36 19.28
CA SER A 142 20.64 -9.92 18.94
C SER A 142 21.47 -9.49 20.16
N GLY A 143 21.00 -9.76 21.38
CA GLY A 143 21.63 -9.35 22.63
C GLY A 143 21.82 -10.48 23.64
N GLY A 144 22.05 -11.71 23.17
CA GLY A 144 22.43 -12.87 23.99
C GLY A 144 23.86 -13.30 23.69
#